data_AF-A0A0B6ZH55-F1
#
_entry.id   AF-A0A0B6ZH55-F1
#
_cell.length_a   1.000
_cell.length_b   1.000
_cell.length_c   1.000
_cell.angle_alpha   90.00
_cell.angle_beta   90.00
_cell.angle_gamma   90.00
#
_symmetry.space_group_name_H-M   'P 1'
#
loop_
_entity.id
_entity.type
_entity.pdbx_description
1 polymer ?
#
loop_
_entity_poly.entity_id
_entity_poly.type
_entity_poly.pdbx_seq_one_letter_code
_entity_poly.pdbx_strand_id
1 'polypeptide(L)'
;MFSWIKDFLFHRSARVGMDNHFNRFFKLREGIPKGSVIAPILFLIDIGNIIRYRHQHISNGQHPEDFTILAEETLATRAFYLVQKTIEKVEN
;
A
#
# COMPACT_ATOMS: atom_id res chain seq x y z
N MET A 1 -20.84 -3.87 -11.40
CA MET A 1 -19.88 -3.87 -10.27
C MET A 1 -18.59 -3.12 -10.62
N PHE A 2 -17.88 -3.46 -11.70
CA PHE A 2 -16.64 -2.77 -12.10
C PHE A 2 -16.81 -1.25 -12.32
N SER A 3 -17.86 -0.82 -13.03
CA SER A 3 -18.12 0.61 -13.26
C SER A 3 -18.31 1.38 -11.96
N TRP A 4 -18.96 0.79 -10.97
CA TRP A 4 -19.15 1.41 -9.65
C TRP A 4 -17.82 1.58 -8.90
N ILE A 5 -16.93 0.58 -8.93
CA ILE A 5 -15.58 0.69 -8.34
C ILE A 5 -14.77 1.77 -9.08
N LYS A 6 -14.88 1.82 -10.41
CA LYS A 6 -14.24 2.87 -11.23
C LYS A 6 -14.73 4.25 -10.83
N ASP A 7 -16.04 4.47 -10.76
CA ASP A 7 -16.60 5.78 -10.37
C ASP A 7 -16.27 6.12 -8.90
N PHE A 8 -16.14 5.12 -8.04
CA PHE A 8 -15.70 5.30 -6.65
C PHE A 8 -14.23 5.75 -6.54
N LEU A 9 -13.34 5.28 -7.43
CA LEU A 9 -11.92 5.61 -7.41
C LEU A 9 -11.60 6.89 -8.21
N PHE A 10 -12.26 7.08 -9.35
CA PHE A 10 -12.00 8.16 -10.31
C PHE A 10 -12.99 9.32 -10.15
N HIS A 11 -12.68 10.46 -10.79
CA HIS A 11 -13.53 11.67 -10.81
C HIS A 11 -13.87 12.28 -9.44
N ARG A 12 -13.08 11.95 -8.41
CA ARG A 12 -13.27 12.49 -7.07
C ARG A 12 -12.75 13.92 -6.95
N SER A 13 -13.44 14.71 -6.13
CA SER A 13 -12.99 16.03 -5.72
C SER A 13 -13.17 16.19 -4.21
N ALA A 14 -12.24 16.89 -3.57
CA ALA A 14 -12.27 17.18 -2.15
C ALA A 14 -12.00 18.66 -1.89
N ARG A 15 -12.40 19.15 -0.72
CA ARG A 15 -12.09 20.49 -0.22
C ARG A 15 -11.80 20.40 1.27
N VAL A 16 -11.04 21.35 1.79
CA VAL A 16 -10.77 21.49 3.23
C VAL A 16 -11.81 22.45 3.80
N GLY A 17 -12.39 22.08 4.93
CA GLY A 17 -13.30 22.92 5.70
C GLY A 17 -12.82 23.09 7.15
N MET A 18 -12.90 24.31 7.68
CA MET A 18 -12.62 24.65 9.08
C MET A 18 -13.57 25.76 9.51
N ASP A 19 -14.27 25.60 10.64
CA ASP A 19 -15.14 26.61 11.23
C ASP A 19 -16.11 27.28 10.24
N ASN A 20 -16.88 26.47 9.49
CA ASN A 20 -17.78 26.88 8.41
C ASN A 20 -17.13 27.56 7.18
N HIS A 21 -15.81 27.75 7.17
CA HIS A 21 -15.08 28.18 5.99
C HIS A 21 -14.65 26.98 5.16
N PHE A 22 -14.85 27.06 3.84
CA PHE A 22 -14.45 26.01 2.90
C PHE A 22 -13.56 26.61 1.83
N ASN A 23 -12.51 25.87 1.44
CA ASN A 23 -11.70 26.25 0.29
C ASN A 23 -12.31 25.72 -1.03
N ARG A 24 -11.63 26.02 -2.15
CA ARG A 24 -12.00 25.50 -3.46
C ARG A 24 -11.89 23.98 -3.54
N PHE A 25 -12.67 23.36 -4.41
CA PHE A 25 -12.52 21.94 -4.71
C PHE A 25 -11.20 21.66 -5.44
N PHE A 26 -10.56 20.55 -5.10
CA PHE A 26 -9.39 19.99 -5.75
C PHE A 26 -9.73 18.61 -6.28
N LYS A 27 -9.34 18.32 -7.52
CA LYS A 27 -9.50 16.98 -8.10
C LYS A 27 -8.49 16.01 -7.48
N LEU A 28 -8.97 14.89 -6.98
CA LEU A 28 -8.13 13.79 -6.49
C LEU A 28 -7.87 12.85 -7.66
N ARG A 29 -6.60 12.76 -8.09
CA ARG A 29 -6.17 11.91 -9.21
C ARG A 29 -5.70 10.53 -8.75
N GLU A 30 -5.34 10.42 -7.49
CA GLU A 30 -4.63 9.25 -6.93
C GLU A 30 -5.19 8.86 -5.55
N GLY A 31 -4.79 7.68 -5.10
CA GLY A 31 -5.14 7.11 -3.81
C GLY A 31 -6.58 6.61 -3.74
N ILE A 32 -6.95 6.16 -2.55
CA ILE A 32 -8.27 5.62 -2.22
C ILE A 32 -9.00 6.55 -1.23
N PRO A 33 -10.33 6.63 -1.24
CA PRO A 33 -11.08 7.43 -0.26
C PRO A 33 -10.89 6.91 1.18
N LYS A 34 -10.09 7.59 1.99
CA LYS A 34 -9.92 7.27 3.42
C LYS A 34 -11.26 7.45 4.15
N GLY A 35 -11.59 6.51 5.05
CA GLY A 35 -12.85 6.49 5.79
C GLY A 35 -14.02 5.79 5.09
N SER A 36 -13.83 5.31 3.85
CA SER A 36 -14.81 4.45 3.19
C SER A 36 -14.66 3.00 3.65
N VAL A 37 -15.79 2.29 3.79
CA VAL A 37 -15.84 0.86 4.17
C VAL A 37 -15.11 -0.03 3.15
N ILE A 38 -15.15 0.31 1.86
CA ILE A 38 -14.52 -0.51 0.82
C ILE A 38 -13.04 -0.18 0.59
N ALA A 39 -12.57 0.98 1.05
CA ALA A 39 -11.20 1.41 0.81
C ALA A 39 -10.13 0.43 1.32
N PRO A 40 -10.24 -0.15 2.54
CA PRO A 40 -9.27 -1.15 3.02
C PRO A 40 -9.19 -2.39 2.13
N ILE A 41 -10.33 -2.85 1.60
CA ILE A 41 -10.37 -4.04 0.72
C ILE A 41 -9.68 -3.73 -0.62
N LEU A 42 -9.96 -2.57 -1.22
CA LEU A 42 -9.31 -2.16 -2.46
C LEU A 42 -7.80 -1.96 -2.27
N PHE A 43 -7.39 -1.44 -1.12
CA PHE A 43 -5.98 -1.31 -0.77
C PHE A 43 -5.27 -2.67 -0.70
N LEU A 44 -5.87 -3.66 -0.01
CA LEU A 44 -5.32 -5.01 0.10
C LEU A 44 -5.19 -5.71 -1.26
N ILE A 45 -6.13 -5.46 -2.18
CA ILE A 45 -6.06 -6.00 -3.55
C ILE A 45 -4.89 -5.39 -4.32
N ASP A 46 -4.66 -4.09 -4.17
CA ASP A 46 -3.59 -3.35 -4.86
C ASP A 46 -2.20 -3.81 -4.40
N ILE A 47 -1.98 -3.88 -3.08
CA ILE A 47 -0.69 -4.26 -2.48
C ILE A 47 -0.45 -5.78 -2.45
N GLY A 48 -1.47 -6.61 -2.69
CA GLY A 48 -1.39 -8.06 -2.53
C GLY A 48 -0.34 -8.75 -3.41
N ASN A 49 0.11 -8.10 -4.48
CA ASN A 49 1.16 -8.65 -5.36
C ASN A 49 2.59 -8.40 -4.85
N ILE A 50 2.80 -7.46 -3.91
CA ILE A 50 4.11 -7.16 -3.32
C ILE A 50 4.70 -8.40 -2.59
N ILE A 51 3.83 -9.28 -2.07
CA ILE A 51 4.19 -10.41 -1.20
C ILE A 51 4.72 -11.63 -1.97
N ARG A 52 4.73 -11.63 -3.31
CA ARG A 52 5.01 -12.86 -4.08
C ARG A 52 6.45 -13.36 -3.97
N TYR A 53 7.37 -12.56 -3.42
CA TYR A 53 8.75 -13.00 -3.21
C TYR A 53 8.90 -13.80 -1.91
N ARG A 54 9.03 -15.13 -2.04
CA ARG A 54 9.34 -16.06 -0.95
C ARG A 54 10.68 -16.73 -1.23
N HIS A 55 11.58 -16.72 -0.25
CA HIS A 55 12.83 -17.50 -0.29
C HIS A 55 12.94 -18.32 1.00
N GLN A 56 13.69 -19.42 1.01
CA GLN A 56 13.73 -20.37 2.15
C GLN A 56 14.16 -19.72 3.47
N HIS A 57 14.91 -18.62 3.42
CA HIS A 57 15.40 -17.87 4.58
C HIS A 57 14.74 -16.49 4.75
N ILE A 58 13.69 -16.19 3.97
CA ILE A 58 12.98 -14.91 4.01
C ILE A 58 11.50 -15.14 4.31
N SER A 59 11.05 -14.55 5.41
CA SER A 59 9.65 -14.44 5.78
C SER A 59 9.19 -13.00 5.65
N ASN A 60 7.96 -12.80 5.17
CA ASN A 60 7.36 -11.48 5.07
C ASN A 60 6.08 -11.43 5.90
N GLY A 61 5.86 -10.32 6.60
CA GLY A 61 4.63 -9.99 7.30
C GLY A 61 4.05 -8.71 6.71
N GLN A 62 2.72 -8.62 6.66
CA GLN A 62 2.05 -7.43 6.14
C GLN A 62 0.90 -6.99 7.05
N HIS A 63 0.92 -5.71 7.36
CA HIS A 63 -0.19 -4.93 7.87
C HIS A 63 -0.54 -3.87 6.82
N PRO A 64 -1.76 -3.30 6.77
CA PRO A 64 -2.10 -2.28 5.78
C PRO A 64 -1.16 -1.06 5.79
N GLU A 65 -0.64 -0.68 6.94
CA GLU A 65 0.31 0.42 7.10
C GLU A 65 1.78 -0.02 7.04
N ASP A 66 2.09 -1.27 7.39
CA ASP A 66 3.45 -1.73 7.62
C ASP A 66 3.78 -3.01 6.83
N PHE A 67 4.99 -3.07 6.30
CA PHE A 67 5.52 -4.27 5.67
C PHE A 67 6.83 -4.69 6.36
N THR A 68 6.91 -5.96 6.74
CA THR A 68 8.04 -6.51 7.50
C THR A 68 8.73 -7.59 6.68
N ILE A 69 10.05 -7.49 6.54
CA ILE A 69 10.91 -8.54 5.97
C ILE A 69 11.77 -9.09 7.11
N LEU A 70 11.75 -10.41 7.27
CA LEU A 70 12.57 -11.13 8.25
C LEU A 70 13.50 -12.09 7.51
N ALA A 71 14.80 -11.96 7.76
CA ALA A 71 15.81 -12.89 7.28
C ALA A 71 16.32 -13.75 8.45
N GLU A 72 16.25 -15.07 8.31
CA GLU A 72 16.78 -16.02 9.30
C GLU A 72 18.06 -16.66 8.76
N GLU A 73 19.20 -16.19 9.28
CA GLU A 73 20.53 -16.61 8.85
C GLU A 73 21.52 -16.57 10.02
N THR A 74 22.53 -17.44 9.99
CA THR A 74 23.57 -17.49 11.02
C THR A 74 24.60 -16.36 10.86
N LEU A 75 24.84 -15.92 9.62
CA LEU A 75 25.82 -14.87 9.31
C LEU A 75 25.11 -13.54 9.02
N ALA A 76 25.43 -12.51 9.81
CA ALA A 76 24.84 -11.17 9.67
C ALA A 76 24.99 -10.59 8.25
N THR A 77 26.14 -10.77 7.60
CA THR A 77 26.38 -10.30 6.23
C THR A 77 25.42 -10.95 5.22
N ARG A 78 25.07 -12.22 5.43
CA ARG A 78 24.15 -12.95 4.57
C ARG A 78 22.70 -12.54 4.81
N ALA A 79 22.32 -12.35 6.09
CA ALA A 79 21.03 -11.76 6.45
C ALA A 79 20.83 -10.39 5.77
N PHE A 80 21.83 -9.51 5.88
CA PHE A 80 21.79 -8.18 5.27
C PHE A 80 21.65 -8.24 3.75
N TYR A 81 22.45 -9.08 3.08
CA TYR A 81 22.36 -9.30 1.64
C TYR A 81 20.96 -9.76 1.21
N LEU A 82 20.36 -10.71 1.93
CA LEU A 82 19.02 -11.22 1.61
C LEU A 82 17.92 -10.18 1.80
N VAL A 83 18.00 -9.37 2.87
CA VAL A 83 17.07 -8.26 3.09
C VAL A 83 17.19 -7.22 1.97
N GLN A 84 18.41 -6.77 1.66
CA GLN A 84 18.63 -5.76 0.62
C GLN A 84 18.14 -6.25 -0.76
N LYS A 85 18.48 -7.49 -1.12
CA LYS A 85 18.01 -8.13 -2.36
C LYS A 85 16.49 -8.25 -2.42
N THR A 86 15.83 -8.41 -1.27
CA THR A 86 14.36 -8.48 -1.19
C THR A 86 13.75 -7.09 -1.38
N ILE A 87 14.34 -6.05 -0.76
CA ILE A 87 13.90 -4.65 -0.93
C ILE A 87 14.01 -4.24 -2.41
N GLU A 88 15.13 -4.52 -3.07
CA GLU A 88 15.34 -4.21 -4.50
C GLU A 88 14.27 -4.84 -5.40
N LYS A 89 13.66 -5.95 -5.00
CA LYS A 89 12.57 -6.61 -5.75
C LYS A 89 11.18 -6.10 -5.43
N VAL A 90 11.00 -5.44 -4.28
CA VAL A 90 9.74 -4.82 -3.88
C VAL A 90 9.60 -3.43 -4.50
N GLU A 91 10.72 -2.74 -4.74
CA GLU A 91 10.73 -1.39 -5.34
C GLU A 91 10.58 -1.38 -6.88
N ASN A 92 10.77 -2.51 -7.57
CA ASN A 92 10.68 -2.67 -9.03
C ASN A 92 9.39 -3.36 -9.47
#